data_AF-A0A7C5S1Z7-F1
#
_entry.id   AF-A0A7C5S1Z7-F1
#
_cell.length_a   1.000
_cell.length_b   1.000
_cell.length_c   1.000
_cell.angle_alpha   90.00
_cell.angle_beta   90.00
_cell.angle_gamma   90.00
#
_symmetry.space_group_name_H-M   'P 1'
#
loop_
_entity.id
_entity.type
_entity.pdbx_description
1 polymer ?
#
loop_
_entity_poly.entity_id
_entity_poly.type
_entity_poly.pdbx_seq_one_letter_code
_entity_poly.pdbx_strand_id
1 'polypeptide(L)' 'MLEEIWRKGLTGKISVKELLFELSKVYLVNYSDGRKMLSEIPERVEELAQTLELDIFPKTLRS' A
#
# COMPACT_ATOMS: atom_id res chain seq x y z
N MET A 1 6.90 -12.70 3.80
CA MET A 1 6.33 -11.44 4.30
C MET A 1 6.90 -11.06 5.68
N LEU A 2 6.73 -11.87 6.73
CA LEU A 2 7.32 -11.62 8.05
C LEU A 2 8.86 -11.52 8.04
N GLU A 3 9.53 -12.43 7.32
CA GLU A 3 11.00 -12.39 7.13
C GLU A 3 11.48 -11.14 6.38
N GLU A 4 10.64 -10.61 5.48
CA GLU A 4 10.95 -9.44 4.67
C GLU A 4 10.90 -8.15 5.50
N ILE A 5 9.90 -8.05 6.38
CA ILE A 5 9.77 -6.98 7.38
C ILE A 5 10.99 -6.97 8.32
N TRP A 6 11.46 -8.15 8.73
CA TRP A 6 12.67 -8.31 9.52
C TRP A 6 13.92 -7.84 8.77
N ARG A 7 14.13 -8.34 7.54
CA ARG A 7 15.27 -7.96 6.69
C ARG A 7 15.33 -6.46 6.40
N LYS A 8 14.18 -5.81 6.29
CA LYS A 8 14.07 -4.37 6.02
C LYS A 8 14.08 -3.50 7.30
N GLY A 9 14.26 -4.10 8.48
CA GLY A 9 14.42 -3.37 9.74
C GLY A 9 13.15 -2.68 10.25
N LEU A 10 11.97 -3.20 9.87
CA LEU A 10 10.67 -2.62 10.22
C LEU A 10 10.08 -3.16 11.54
N THR A 11 10.68 -4.21 12.09
CA THR A 11 10.22 -4.94 13.29
C THR A 11 10.04 -4.12 14.56
N GLY A 12 10.79 -3.03 14.72
CA GLY A 12 10.65 -2.11 15.86
C GLY A 12 9.86 -0.84 15.54
N LYS A 13 9.43 -0.66 14.29
CA LYS A 13 8.80 0.58 13.78
C LYS A 13 7.31 0.41 13.49
N ILE A 14 6.88 -0.79 13.13
CA ILE A 14 5.49 -1.08 12.77
C ILE A 14 5.15 -2.54 13.11
N SER A 15 3.99 -2.76 13.71
CA SER A 15 3.49 -4.13 13.90
C SER A 15 3.01 -4.72 12.57
N VAL A 16 3.01 -6.06 12.44
CA VAL A 16 2.45 -6.72 11.23
C VAL A 16 0.99 -6.33 11.01
N LYS A 17 0.23 -6.17 12.10
CA LYS A 17 -1.18 -5.74 12.04
C LYS A 17 -1.31 -4.32 11.50
N GLU A 18 -0.50 -3.38 11.98
CA GLU A 18 -0.48 -2.01 11.44
C GLU A 18 -0.04 -2.00 9.98
N LEU A 19 0.98 -2.77 9.61
CA LEU A 19 1.43 -2.82 8.22
C LEU A 19 0.30 -3.27 7.30
N LEU A 20 -0.39 -4.35 7.66
CA LEU A 20 -1.54 -4.84 6.90
C LEU A 20 -2.68 -3.82 6.87
N PHE A 21 -2.91 -3.12 7.98
CA PHE A 21 -3.93 -2.07 8.05
C PHE A 21 -3.59 -0.88 7.14
N GLU A 22 -2.36 -0.38 7.17
CA GLU A 22 -1.90 0.70 6.28
C GLU A 22 -2.01 0.29 4.81
N LEU A 23 -1.48 -0.88 4.44
CA LEU A 23 -1.56 -1.38 3.07
C LEU A 23 -3.01 -1.63 2.61
N SER A 24 -3.92 -1.92 3.54
CA SER A 24 -5.33 -2.06 3.23
C SER A 24 -6.02 -0.75 2.86
N LYS A 25 -5.45 0.42 3.16
CA LYS A 25 -6.11 1.72 2.88
C LYS A 25 -6.18 2.06 1.39
N VAL A 26 -5.50 1.30 0.54
CA VAL A 26 -5.49 1.51 -0.91
C VAL A 26 -6.51 0.57 -1.56
N TYR A 27 -7.58 1.15 -2.11
CA TYR A 27 -8.63 0.43 -2.81
C TYR A 27 -8.80 0.99 -4.22
N LEU A 28 -9.12 0.09 -5.16
CA LEU A 28 -9.69 0.49 -6.45
C LEU A 28 -11.15 0.90 -6.22
N VAL A 29 -11.45 2.20 -6.27
CA VAL A 29 -12.80 2.73 -6.19
C VAL A 29 -13.46 2.60 -7.56
N ASN A 30 -14.47 1.74 -7.65
CA ASN A 30 -15.36 1.65 -8.82
C ASN A 30 -16.52 2.61 -8.59
N TYR A 31 -16.59 3.68 -9.37
CA TYR A 31 -17.72 4.60 -9.36
C TYR A 31 -18.87 4.03 -10.20
N SER A 32 -20.09 4.44 -9.86
CA SER A 32 -21.32 4.01 -10.52
C SER A 32 -21.40 4.39 -12.00
N ASP A 33 -20.56 5.32 -12.47
CA ASP A 33 -20.43 5.73 -13.87
C ASP A 33 -19.38 4.93 -14.66
N GLY A 34 -18.84 3.86 -14.08
CA GLY A 34 -17.84 2.99 -14.70
C GLY A 34 -16.41 3.51 -14.61
N ARG A 35 -16.17 4.67 -13.97
CA ARG A 35 -14.81 5.16 -13.70
C ARG A 35 -14.16 4.34 -12.60
N LYS A 36 -12.87 4.09 -12.77
CA LYS A 36 -12.01 3.45 -11.77
C LYS A 36 -10.98 4.48 -11.33
N MET A 37 -11.05 4.95 -10.08
CA MET A 37 -9.95 5.70 -9.48
C MET A 37 -9.34 4.87 -8.37
N LEU A 38 -8.05 5.07 -8.13
CA LEU A 38 -7.48 4.67 -6.85
C LEU A 38 -8.02 5.61 -5.78
N SER A 39 -8.35 5.05 -4.62
CA SER A 39 -8.43 5.87 -3.41
C SER A 39 -7.11 6.61 -3.25
N GLU A 40 -7.15 7.82 -2.68
CA GLU A 40 -5.95 8.56 -2.29
C GLU A 40 -4.95 7.61 -1.62
N ILE A 41 -3.72 7.55 -2.14
CA ILE A 41 -2.64 6.74 -1.55
C ILE A 41 -2.02 7.60 -0.46
N PRO A 42 -2.15 7.25 0.83
CA PRO A 42 -1.48 8.00 1.87
C PRO A 42 0.04 7.90 1.72
N GLU A 43 0.76 8.99 1.96
CA GLU A 43 2.23 9.06 1.89
C GLU A 43 2.90 7.90 2.64
N ARG A 44 2.40 7.60 3.85
CA ARG A 44 2.88 6.48 4.67
C ARG A 44 2.75 5.12 3.99
N VAL A 45 1.73 4.91 3.16
CA VAL A 45 1.54 3.66 2.41
C VAL A 45 2.54 3.58 1.25
N GLU A 46 2.81 4.70 0.59
CA GLU A 46 3.81 4.80 -0.48
C GLU A 46 5.22 4.52 0.05
N GLU A 47 5.60 5.12 1.18
CA GLU A 47 6.88 4.86 1.86
C GLU A 47 7.04 3.39 2.25
N LEU A 48 5.98 2.77 2.78
CA LEU A 48 5.98 1.36 3.16
C LEU A 48 6.12 0.45 1.94
N ALA A 49 5.41 0.75 0.86
CA ALA A 49 5.50 0.00 -0.40
C ALA A 49 6.90 0.11 -1.02
N GLN A 50 7.52 1.29 -1.02
CA GLN A 50 8.89 1.48 -1.50
C GLN A 50 9.90 0.73 -0.63
N THR A 51 9.79 0.83 0.70
CA THR A 51 10.70 0.16 1.65
C THR A 51 10.66 -1.36 1.48
N LEU A 52 9.46 -1.90 1.26
CA LEU A 52 9.20 -3.32 1.06
C LEU A 52 9.31 -3.78 -0.39
N GLU A 53 9.64 -2.87 -1.33
CA GLU A 53 9.74 -3.14 -2.77
C GLU A 53 8.48 -3.82 -3.35
N LEU A 54 7.30 -3.34 -2.92
CA LEU A 54 6.01 -3.88 -3.32
C LEU A 54 5.48 -3.17 -4.58
N ASP A 55 5.23 -3.95 -5.65
CA ASP A 55 4.55 -3.48 -6.86
C ASP A 55 3.02 -3.66 -6.70
N ILE A 56 2.42 -2.92 -5.76
CA ILE A 56 1.00 -3.03 -5.39
C ILE A 56 0.12 -1.90 -5.97
N PHE A 57 0.75 -0.86 -6.52
CA PHE A 57 0.02 0.26 -7.10
C PHE A 57 -0.24 0.03 -8.59
N PRO A 58 -1.46 0.31 -9.09
CA PRO A 58 -1.76 0.22 -10.52
C PRO A 58 -0.85 1.12 -11.36
N LYS A 59 -0.18 0.54 -12.36
CA LYS A 59 0.69 1.26 -13.31
C LYS A 59 -0.07 2.19 -14.27
N THR A 60 -1.39 2.03 -14.35
CA THR A 60 -2.29 2.84 -15.18
C THR A 60 -3.18 3.69 -14.30
N LEU A 61 -2.70 4.89 -13.97
CA LEU A 61 -3.54 6.03 -13.61
C LEU A 61 -4.03 6.65 -14.93
N ARG A 62 -5.18 6.23 -15.44
CA ARG A 62 -5.84 7.01 -16.51
C ARG A 62 -6.75 8.02 -15.82
N SER A 63 -6.34 9.29 -15.92
CA SER A 63 -7.14 10.48 -15.60
C SER A 63 -8.45 10.52 -16.37
#